data_AF-A0A3Q3BWG0-F1
#
_entry.id   AF-A0A3Q3BWG0-F1
#
_cell.length_a   1.000
_cell.length_b   1.000
_cell.length_c   1.000
_cell.angle_alpha   90.00
_cell.angle_beta   90.00
_cell.angle_gamma   90.00
#
_symmetry.space_group_name_H-M   'P 1'
#
loop_
_entity.id
_entity.type
_entity.pdbx_description
1 polymer ?
#
loop_
_entity_poly.entity_id
_entity_poly.type
_entity_poly.pdbx_seq_one_letter_code
_entity_poly.pdbx_strand_id
1 'polypeptide(L)'
;MASPLDDDELASDDYYSLLNVRREATQEELKAAYRRLCMLYHPDKHRDPELKRQAEHLFNLVHEAYEVLSDPQARAIYDIYGKRGLDVEGWEVVERKRTPAEIREEYERLQKEREERRLQQRTNPKGTISVGIDATDLFDRYEEDYEDMVGGGVPHVEINKMHISQSIEAPLTTKDTAILSGSLSTHNGNGGGSINLALRRVTSAKGWGEVELGAGDTHGPFLGMKIFRNLTPRFFVTAQCGLQFSSRGVRPGFTTVLARHLDKNTMGYLQWRWGIQSSMNTSIVRDTKSSHFTFAMQLGIPHTFMMMSYQYKFQDEDQTKIKGSVKSGFFGTVVEYGAERKISRHSVLGATVSVGVPQGVSLKIKLNRASQTYFFPIHLTDQLLPSAVFYATVGPLVFYLAMQQLIIRPYVRAQKEQDLEKQRESSASDIAKKKQEAEAAVLLMQESVRRIIEAEEARMGLIILNAWYGKFVTDNSRKHERAKVIDVTVPLQCLVKDSKLILTEATKSGLPGFYDPCVGEEKSLKVLYQFRGVMHQVLSGDTESLRIPKQSHRIDADT
;
A
#
# COMPACT_ATOMS: atom_id res chain seq x y z
N MET A 1 -7.92 1.15 -10.04
CA MET A 1 -9.17 1.89 -9.83
C MET A 1 -9.31 2.33 -8.35
N ALA A 2 -8.97 3.54 -7.91
CA ALA A 2 -8.31 4.63 -8.64
C ALA A 2 -7.12 4.08 -9.49
N SER A 3 -6.89 4.51 -10.71
CA SER A 3 -5.53 4.97 -11.02
C SER A 3 -5.55 6.45 -10.60
N PRO A 4 -4.45 7.19 -10.62
CA PRO A 4 -4.63 8.60 -10.97
C PRO A 4 -5.49 8.61 -12.24
N LEU A 5 -6.49 9.49 -12.31
CA LEU A 5 -6.72 10.09 -13.61
C LEU A 5 -5.34 10.55 -14.05
N ASP A 6 -4.86 10.07 -15.20
CA ASP A 6 -3.72 10.71 -15.83
C ASP A 6 -4.24 12.10 -16.18
N ASP A 7 -4.11 13.03 -15.23
CA ASP A 7 -4.41 14.46 -15.41
C ASP A 7 -3.61 14.98 -16.62
N ASP A 8 -2.55 14.25 -16.99
CA ASP A 8 -1.66 14.47 -18.13
C ASP A 8 -2.13 13.81 -19.45
N GLU A 9 -3.09 12.85 -19.44
CA GLU A 9 -3.89 12.46 -20.62
C GLU A 9 -5.18 13.28 -20.73
N LEU A 10 -5.88 13.53 -19.62
CA LEU A 10 -7.06 14.40 -19.58
C LEU A 10 -6.74 15.86 -19.92
N ALA A 11 -5.52 16.30 -19.63
CA ALA A 11 -4.99 17.60 -20.05
C ALA A 11 -5.02 17.84 -21.57
N SER A 12 -5.12 16.85 -22.44
CA SER A 12 -5.06 17.10 -23.90
C SER A 12 -6.41 17.19 -24.62
N ASP A 13 -7.53 16.86 -23.95
CA ASP A 13 -8.82 16.74 -24.63
C ASP A 13 -10.04 17.10 -23.74
N ASP A 14 -9.85 17.95 -22.70
CA ASP A 14 -10.98 18.58 -21.98
C ASP A 14 -11.64 19.64 -22.87
N TYR A 15 -12.88 19.41 -23.29
CA TYR A 15 -13.65 20.30 -24.16
C TYR A 15 -13.95 21.64 -23.48
N TYR A 16 -13.98 21.68 -22.15
CA TYR A 16 -14.09 22.93 -21.41
C TYR A 16 -12.79 23.75 -21.43
N SER A 17 -11.61 23.10 -21.40
CA SER A 17 -10.33 23.81 -21.58
C SER A 17 -10.14 24.26 -23.02
N LEU A 18 -10.46 23.40 -24.01
CA LEU A 18 -10.33 23.71 -25.44
C LEU A 18 -11.13 24.96 -25.83
N LEU A 19 -12.37 25.08 -25.34
CA LEU A 19 -13.22 26.26 -25.56
C LEU A 19 -12.94 27.41 -24.57
N ASN A 20 -12.09 27.20 -23.56
CA ASN A 20 -11.81 28.10 -22.43
C ASN A 20 -13.11 28.62 -21.76
N VAL A 21 -13.96 27.67 -21.35
CA VAL A 21 -15.23 27.91 -20.64
C VAL A 21 -15.24 27.19 -19.29
N ARG A 22 -16.26 27.46 -18.47
CA ARG A 22 -16.49 26.79 -17.18
C ARG A 22 -17.37 25.56 -17.36
N ARG A 23 -17.33 24.63 -16.41
CA ARG A 23 -18.21 23.45 -16.42
C ARG A 23 -19.69 23.81 -16.24
N GLU A 24 -19.98 24.96 -15.63
CA GLU A 24 -21.33 25.53 -15.50
C GLU A 24 -21.70 26.50 -16.65
N ALA A 25 -20.88 26.59 -17.70
CA ALA A 25 -21.10 27.57 -18.77
C ALA A 25 -22.45 27.39 -19.47
N THR A 26 -23.09 28.53 -19.74
CA THR A 26 -24.37 28.63 -20.43
C THR A 26 -24.24 28.34 -21.92
N GLN A 27 -25.33 27.96 -22.58
CA GLN A 27 -25.34 27.68 -24.01
C GLN A 27 -24.99 28.93 -24.86
N GLU A 28 -25.29 30.14 -24.36
CA GLU A 28 -24.90 31.40 -24.99
C GLU A 28 -23.37 31.62 -24.95
N GLU A 29 -22.74 31.35 -23.80
CA GLU A 29 -21.29 31.43 -23.63
C GLU A 29 -20.57 30.39 -24.51
N LEU A 30 -21.03 29.14 -24.52
CA LEU A 30 -20.52 28.09 -25.42
C LEU A 30 -20.61 28.52 -26.89
N LYS A 31 -21.76 29.02 -27.34
CA LYS A 31 -21.98 29.49 -28.71
C LYS A 31 -21.18 30.77 -29.04
N ALA A 32 -20.75 31.53 -28.05
CA ALA A 32 -19.88 32.70 -28.22
C ALA A 32 -18.37 32.34 -28.20
N ALA A 33 -17.97 31.31 -27.48
CA ALA A 33 -16.63 30.72 -27.53
C ALA A 33 -16.41 30.01 -28.88
N TYR A 34 -17.31 29.08 -29.24
CA TYR A 34 -17.27 28.32 -30.49
C TYR A 34 -17.12 29.22 -31.73
N ARG A 35 -18.02 30.21 -31.91
CA ARG A 35 -17.96 31.15 -33.05
C ARG A 35 -16.62 31.91 -33.15
N ARG A 36 -15.96 32.18 -32.03
CA ARG A 36 -14.67 32.89 -31.99
C ARG A 36 -13.54 31.98 -32.45
N LEU A 37 -13.48 30.76 -31.94
CA LEU A 37 -12.45 29.77 -32.27
C LEU A 37 -12.59 29.27 -33.71
N CYS A 38 -13.82 29.10 -34.23
CA CYS A 38 -14.06 28.85 -35.65
C CYS A 38 -13.58 29.98 -36.56
N MET A 39 -13.75 31.24 -36.16
CA MET A 39 -13.18 32.37 -36.90
C MET A 39 -11.65 32.41 -36.84
N LEU A 40 -11.04 31.88 -35.78
CA LEU A 40 -9.59 31.83 -35.61
C LEU A 40 -8.96 30.73 -36.49
N TYR A 41 -9.46 29.50 -36.39
CA TYR A 41 -8.92 28.31 -37.06
C TYR A 41 -9.55 27.98 -38.42
N HIS A 42 -10.19 28.94 -39.08
CA HIS A 42 -10.85 28.69 -40.37
C HIS A 42 -9.84 28.32 -41.47
N PRO A 43 -9.97 27.16 -42.15
CA PRO A 43 -8.94 26.66 -43.05
C PRO A 43 -8.65 27.57 -44.26
N ASP A 44 -9.62 28.39 -44.70
CA ASP A 44 -9.40 29.34 -45.81
C ASP A 44 -8.59 30.60 -45.44
N LYS A 45 -8.26 30.80 -44.16
CA LYS A 45 -7.34 31.88 -43.76
C LYS A 45 -5.87 31.55 -44.04
N HIS A 46 -5.54 30.27 -44.19
CA HIS A 46 -4.17 29.80 -44.33
C HIS A 46 -3.88 29.37 -45.77
N ARG A 47 -2.75 29.85 -46.33
CA ARG A 47 -2.35 29.55 -47.70
C ARG A 47 -1.47 28.30 -47.81
N ASP A 48 -0.70 28.00 -46.78
CA ASP A 48 0.22 26.87 -46.78
C ASP A 48 -0.52 25.55 -46.51
N PRO A 49 -0.21 24.46 -47.24
CA PRO A 49 -0.97 23.21 -47.17
C PRO A 49 -0.84 22.49 -45.83
N GLU A 50 0.27 22.65 -45.12
CA GLU A 50 0.47 22.05 -43.79
C GLU A 50 -0.32 22.81 -42.71
N LEU A 51 -0.21 24.15 -42.70
CA LEU A 51 -1.01 25.00 -41.82
C LEU A 51 -2.52 24.81 -42.09
N LYS A 52 -2.94 24.66 -43.35
CA LYS A 52 -4.36 24.42 -43.68
C LYS A 52 -4.89 23.11 -43.06
N ARG A 53 -4.12 22.02 -43.09
CA ARG A 53 -4.48 20.75 -42.44
C ARG A 53 -4.55 20.87 -40.91
N GLN A 54 -3.63 21.61 -40.30
CA GLN A 54 -3.62 21.81 -38.85
C GLN A 54 -4.79 22.71 -38.40
N ALA A 55 -5.12 23.74 -39.17
CA ALA A 55 -6.30 24.58 -38.96
C ALA A 55 -7.59 23.76 -39.09
N GLU A 56 -7.71 22.92 -40.12
CA GLU A 56 -8.82 21.99 -40.30
C GLU A 56 -8.97 21.01 -39.12
N HIS A 57 -7.86 20.47 -38.60
CA HIS A 57 -7.88 19.59 -37.42
C HIS A 57 -8.38 20.32 -36.15
N LEU A 58 -7.83 21.50 -35.84
CA LEU A 58 -8.28 22.30 -34.69
C LEU A 58 -9.73 22.79 -34.84
N PHE A 59 -10.15 23.12 -36.06
CA PHE A 59 -11.53 23.50 -36.37
C PHE A 59 -12.49 22.34 -36.07
N ASN A 60 -12.15 21.12 -36.50
CA ASN A 60 -12.96 19.93 -36.23
C ASN A 60 -13.02 19.58 -34.74
N LEU A 61 -11.92 19.69 -33.99
CA LEU A 61 -11.90 19.51 -32.53
C LEU A 61 -12.78 20.54 -31.80
N VAL A 62 -12.70 21.82 -32.20
CA VAL A 62 -13.55 22.89 -31.67
C VAL A 62 -15.03 22.67 -32.01
N HIS A 63 -15.33 22.06 -33.16
CA HIS A 63 -16.68 21.69 -33.56
C HIS A 63 -17.22 20.52 -32.74
N GLU A 64 -16.47 19.43 -32.63
CA GLU A 64 -16.78 18.25 -31.79
C GLU A 64 -17.06 18.68 -30.34
N ALA A 65 -16.17 19.49 -29.76
CA ALA A 65 -16.33 20.03 -28.41
C ALA A 65 -17.62 20.85 -28.23
N TYR A 66 -18.01 21.65 -29.24
CA TYR A 66 -19.25 22.41 -29.18
C TYR A 66 -20.49 21.54 -29.34
N GLU A 67 -20.49 20.53 -30.23
CA GLU A 67 -21.62 19.61 -30.40
C GLU A 67 -21.90 18.85 -29.10
N VAL A 68 -20.87 18.26 -28.51
CA VAL A 68 -20.95 17.50 -27.25
C VAL A 68 -21.41 18.36 -26.08
N LEU A 69 -20.86 19.57 -25.92
CA LEU A 69 -21.21 20.45 -24.80
C LEU A 69 -22.52 21.23 -25.00
N SER A 70 -23.04 21.29 -26.23
CA SER A 70 -24.32 21.94 -26.55
C SER A 70 -25.53 21.02 -26.35
N ASP A 71 -25.37 19.70 -26.45
CA ASP A 71 -26.44 18.74 -26.09
C ASP A 71 -26.38 18.40 -24.59
N PRO A 72 -27.45 18.63 -23.81
CA PRO A 72 -27.51 18.24 -22.41
C PRO A 72 -27.25 16.74 -22.14
N GLN A 73 -27.60 15.83 -23.06
CA GLN A 73 -27.38 14.40 -22.86
C GLN A 73 -25.91 14.02 -23.09
N ALA A 74 -25.33 14.39 -24.22
CA ALA A 74 -23.91 14.20 -24.51
C ALA A 74 -23.00 14.89 -23.48
N ARG A 75 -23.35 16.10 -23.03
CA ARG A 75 -22.64 16.82 -21.96
C ARG A 75 -22.66 16.06 -20.65
N ALA A 76 -23.81 15.51 -20.22
CA ALA A 76 -23.89 14.71 -19.00
C ALA A 76 -23.07 13.40 -19.10
N ILE A 77 -23.04 12.76 -20.27
CA ILE A 77 -22.20 11.59 -20.53
C ILE A 77 -20.71 11.98 -20.46
N TYR A 78 -20.34 13.10 -21.09
CA TYR A 78 -18.98 13.64 -21.09
C TYR A 78 -18.49 14.04 -19.70
N ASP A 79 -19.33 14.70 -18.89
CA ASP A 79 -18.99 15.12 -17.53
C ASP A 79 -18.74 13.91 -16.59
N ILE A 80 -19.35 12.75 -16.87
CA ILE A 80 -19.23 11.53 -16.06
C ILE A 80 -18.11 10.59 -16.58
N TYR A 81 -17.97 10.46 -17.90
CA TYR A 81 -17.15 9.41 -18.55
C TYR A 81 -16.01 9.97 -19.44
N GLY A 82 -15.95 11.29 -19.64
CA GLY A 82 -15.05 11.94 -20.59
C GLY A 82 -15.37 11.59 -22.05
N LYS A 83 -14.45 11.93 -22.96
CA LYS A 83 -14.56 11.66 -24.41
C LYS A 83 -14.91 10.19 -24.73
N ARG A 84 -14.37 9.26 -23.95
CA ARG A 84 -14.58 7.80 -24.06
C ARG A 84 -16.02 7.34 -23.79
N GLY A 85 -16.85 8.18 -23.18
CA GLY A 85 -18.28 7.91 -23.00
C GLY A 85 -19.11 8.14 -24.26
N LEU A 86 -18.58 8.91 -25.21
CA LEU A 86 -19.28 9.30 -26.45
C LEU A 86 -19.16 8.23 -27.54
N ASP A 87 -18.07 7.46 -27.53
CA ASP A 87 -17.76 6.42 -28.54
C ASP A 87 -18.68 5.19 -28.49
N VAL A 88 -19.58 5.08 -27.51
CA VAL A 88 -20.32 3.84 -27.21
C VAL A 88 -21.83 4.06 -27.13
N GLU A 89 -22.50 3.94 -28.28
CA GLU A 89 -23.96 3.99 -28.37
C GLU A 89 -24.62 2.94 -27.44
N GLY A 90 -25.53 3.39 -26.55
CA GLY A 90 -26.50 2.51 -25.87
C GLY A 90 -26.28 2.15 -24.39
N TRP A 91 -25.56 2.94 -23.60
CA TRP A 91 -25.46 2.69 -22.14
C TRP A 91 -26.60 3.32 -21.34
N GLU A 92 -27.34 2.51 -20.56
CA GLU A 92 -28.13 2.99 -19.42
C GLU A 92 -27.20 3.35 -18.23
N VAL A 93 -27.56 4.40 -17.48
CA VAL A 93 -26.74 4.93 -16.39
C VAL A 93 -26.77 3.99 -15.17
N VAL A 94 -25.82 3.06 -15.13
CA VAL A 94 -25.53 2.23 -13.94
C VAL A 94 -24.34 2.82 -13.18
N GLU A 95 -24.59 3.35 -11.98
CA GLU A 95 -23.55 3.92 -11.10
C GLU A 95 -22.44 2.91 -10.78
N ARG A 96 -21.25 3.06 -11.40
CA ARG A 96 -20.08 2.21 -11.11
C ARG A 96 -18.71 2.93 -11.12
N LYS A 97 -18.55 3.90 -10.22
CA LYS A 97 -17.36 4.22 -9.36
C LYS A 97 -15.89 4.20 -9.89
N ARG A 98 -15.53 3.74 -11.09
CA ARG A 98 -14.14 3.34 -11.49
C ARG A 98 -13.91 3.47 -13.01
N THR A 99 -12.76 3.98 -13.47
CA THR A 99 -12.53 4.44 -14.87
C THR A 99 -11.78 3.41 -15.77
N PRO A 100 -11.70 3.56 -17.11
CA PRO A 100 -11.27 2.48 -18.01
C PRO A 100 -9.76 2.15 -18.07
N ALA A 101 -8.86 3.13 -17.93
CA ALA A 101 -7.40 2.90 -18.03
C ALA A 101 -6.91 2.12 -16.79
N GLU A 102 -7.32 2.59 -15.62
CA GLU A 102 -7.29 1.85 -14.37
C GLU A 102 -8.07 0.53 -14.40
N ILE A 103 -9.16 0.39 -15.17
CA ILE A 103 -9.78 -0.93 -15.36
C ILE A 103 -8.81 -1.87 -16.08
N ARG A 104 -7.95 -1.39 -16.98
CA ARG A 104 -6.85 -2.20 -17.53
C ARG A 104 -5.74 -2.43 -16.50
N GLU A 105 -5.25 -1.41 -15.80
CA GLU A 105 -4.18 -1.56 -14.81
C GLU A 105 -4.55 -2.42 -13.59
N GLU A 106 -5.75 -2.24 -13.02
CA GLU A 106 -6.22 -3.07 -11.93
C GLU A 106 -6.66 -4.43 -12.46
N TYR A 107 -7.06 -4.60 -13.74
CA TYR A 107 -7.25 -5.94 -14.30
C TYR A 107 -5.93 -6.66 -14.52
N GLU A 108 -4.86 -5.98 -14.97
CA GLU A 108 -3.51 -6.54 -15.07
C GLU A 108 -2.88 -6.79 -13.69
N ARG A 109 -3.06 -5.89 -12.71
CA ARG A 109 -2.67 -6.11 -11.32
C ARG A 109 -3.48 -7.24 -10.71
N LEU A 110 -4.79 -7.32 -10.92
CA LEU A 110 -5.64 -8.43 -10.45
C LEU A 110 -5.37 -9.72 -11.22
N GLN A 111 -4.88 -9.68 -12.47
CA GLN A 111 -4.42 -10.86 -13.21
C GLN A 111 -3.08 -11.33 -12.64
N LYS A 112 -2.06 -10.47 -12.54
CA LYS A 112 -0.77 -10.79 -11.89
C LYS A 112 -0.99 -11.26 -10.45
N GLU A 113 -1.82 -10.58 -9.67
CA GLU A 113 -2.15 -10.99 -8.31
C GLU A 113 -3.04 -12.25 -8.28
N ARG A 114 -3.92 -12.50 -9.26
CA ARG A 114 -4.61 -13.80 -9.38
C ARG A 114 -3.66 -14.92 -9.79
N GLU A 115 -2.66 -14.66 -10.63
CA GLU A 115 -1.66 -15.63 -11.06
C GLU A 115 -0.68 -15.93 -9.93
N GLU A 116 -0.18 -14.92 -9.23
CA GLU A 116 0.57 -15.06 -7.99
C GLU A 116 -0.25 -15.79 -6.92
N ARG A 117 -1.51 -15.40 -6.68
CA ARG A 117 -2.41 -16.13 -5.76
C ARG A 117 -2.67 -17.56 -6.25
N ARG A 118 -2.77 -17.82 -7.56
CA ARG A 118 -2.98 -19.17 -8.14
C ARG A 118 -1.72 -20.03 -8.00
N LEU A 119 -0.53 -19.44 -8.08
CA LEU A 119 0.75 -20.08 -7.80
C LEU A 119 0.90 -20.36 -6.29
N GLN A 120 0.61 -19.36 -5.44
CA GLN A 120 0.57 -19.49 -3.96
C GLN A 120 -0.56 -20.41 -3.44
N GLN A 121 -1.59 -20.68 -4.25
CA GLN A 121 -2.63 -21.68 -3.96
C GLN A 121 -2.21 -23.10 -4.34
N ARG A 122 -1.32 -23.28 -5.33
CA ARG A 122 -0.76 -24.60 -5.69
C ARG A 122 0.20 -25.12 -4.63
N THR A 123 0.96 -24.21 -4.01
CA THR A 123 1.77 -24.48 -2.84
C THR A 123 1.65 -23.27 -1.91
N ASN A 124 1.13 -23.49 -0.70
CA ASN A 124 1.05 -22.46 0.35
C ASN A 124 2.17 -22.69 1.39
N PRO A 125 3.43 -22.30 1.10
CA PRO A 125 4.55 -22.55 1.99
C PRO A 125 4.46 -21.66 3.22
N LYS A 126 4.22 -22.25 4.39
CA LYS A 126 4.28 -21.57 5.69
C LYS A 126 5.63 -21.86 6.31
N GLY A 127 6.36 -20.81 6.68
CA GLY A 127 7.67 -20.92 7.34
C GLY A 127 7.66 -20.25 8.70
N THR A 128 8.28 -20.86 9.70
CA THR A 128 8.60 -20.22 10.97
C THR A 128 10.09 -20.40 11.27
N ILE A 129 10.81 -19.29 11.38
CA ILE A 129 12.21 -19.27 11.79
C ILE A 129 12.25 -18.61 13.17
N SER A 130 12.74 -19.33 14.16
CA SER A 130 12.89 -18.88 15.54
C SER A 130 14.36 -18.94 15.94
N VAL A 131 14.90 -17.84 16.46
CA VAL A 131 16.28 -17.78 16.99
C VAL A 131 16.18 -17.21 18.41
N GLY A 132 16.35 -18.08 19.39
CA GLY A 132 16.37 -17.70 20.80
C GLY A 132 17.75 -17.20 21.18
N ILE A 133 17.78 -15.98 21.69
CA ILE A 133 18.99 -15.25 22.05
C ILE A 133 19.01 -15.17 23.57
N ASP A 134 20.14 -15.54 24.17
CA ASP A 134 20.42 -15.35 25.58
C ASP A 134 21.28 -14.11 25.75
N ALA A 135 20.80 -13.15 26.52
CA ALA A 135 21.49 -11.89 26.79
C ALA A 135 21.53 -11.59 28.30
N THR A 136 21.43 -12.65 29.11
CA THR A 136 21.43 -12.61 30.59
C THR A 136 22.70 -11.93 31.14
N ASP A 137 23.86 -12.20 30.53
CA ASP A 137 25.15 -11.53 30.77
C ASP A 137 25.16 -9.99 30.72
N LEU A 138 24.20 -9.37 30.05
CA LEU A 138 24.09 -7.90 30.00
C LEU A 138 23.50 -7.30 31.29
N PHE A 139 22.83 -8.11 32.11
CA PHE A 139 22.05 -7.68 33.27
C PHE A 139 22.46 -8.38 34.57
N ASP A 140 22.62 -9.70 34.51
CA ASP A 140 23.12 -10.51 35.62
C ASP A 140 24.65 -10.64 35.51
N ARG A 141 25.35 -9.55 35.85
CA ARG A 141 26.77 -9.65 36.20
C ARG A 141 26.86 -10.38 37.54
N TYR A 142 27.37 -11.60 37.53
CA TYR A 142 27.73 -12.29 38.76
C TYR A 142 28.70 -11.41 39.57
N GLU A 143 28.32 -11.07 40.81
CA GLU A 143 29.26 -10.61 41.82
C GLU A 143 30.12 -11.82 42.22
N GLU A 144 31.14 -12.13 41.42
CA GLU A 144 32.20 -13.05 41.82
C GLU A 144 33.05 -12.37 42.90
N ASP A 145 32.66 -12.56 44.16
CA ASP A 145 33.36 -12.11 45.38
C ASP A 145 34.75 -12.78 45.59
N TYR A 146 35.41 -13.25 44.52
CA TYR A 146 36.72 -13.90 44.56
C TYR A 146 37.75 -13.19 43.67
N GLU A 147 38.62 -12.44 44.34
CA GLU A 147 40.01 -12.09 43.99
C GLU A 147 40.36 -11.76 42.51
N ASP A 148 40.57 -10.46 42.26
CA ASP A 148 41.60 -9.92 41.35
C ASP A 148 41.86 -10.65 40.02
N MET A 149 40.85 -10.67 39.12
CA MET A 149 41.12 -10.83 37.68
C MET A 149 40.94 -9.52 36.90
N VAL A 150 42.07 -8.87 36.60
CA VAL A 150 42.14 -7.67 35.76
C VAL A 150 41.78 -8.01 34.31
N GLY A 151 40.49 -8.00 34.00
CA GLY A 151 40.01 -8.37 32.67
C GLY A 151 38.50 -8.56 32.60
N GLY A 152 37.71 -7.55 33.02
CA GLY A 152 36.25 -7.58 32.87
C GLY A 152 35.85 -7.80 31.41
N GLY A 153 35.41 -9.02 31.09
CA GLY A 153 35.10 -9.44 29.73
C GLY A 153 34.00 -8.61 29.08
N VAL A 154 34.05 -8.49 27.75
CA VAL A 154 32.91 -7.96 27.00
C VAL A 154 31.76 -8.96 27.15
N PRO A 155 30.57 -8.54 27.63
CA PRO A 155 29.46 -9.47 27.85
C PRO A 155 29.07 -10.17 26.55
N HIS A 156 28.91 -11.49 26.61
CA HIS A 156 28.64 -12.32 25.46
C HIS A 156 27.14 -12.59 25.30
N VAL A 157 26.68 -12.56 24.05
CA VAL A 157 25.27 -12.80 23.70
C VAL A 157 25.20 -14.11 22.93
N GLU A 158 24.56 -15.11 23.51
CA GLU A 158 24.57 -16.49 23.00
C GLU A 158 23.31 -16.84 22.21
N ILE A 159 23.40 -17.84 21.32
CA ILE A 159 22.25 -18.42 20.62
C ILE A 159 21.92 -19.77 21.26
N ASN A 160 21.14 -19.71 22.33
CA ASN A 160 20.71 -20.86 23.14
C ASN A 160 19.83 -21.87 22.35
N LYS A 161 19.06 -21.39 21.36
CA LYS A 161 18.24 -22.26 20.49
C LYS A 161 17.97 -21.69 19.10
N MET A 162 17.91 -22.57 18.10
CA MET A 162 17.36 -22.26 16.78
C MET A 162 16.27 -23.28 16.42
N HIS A 163 15.17 -22.82 15.83
CA HIS A 163 14.09 -23.67 15.38
C HIS A 163 13.55 -23.18 14.04
N ILE A 164 13.64 -24.01 13.01
CA ILE A 164 13.10 -23.76 11.69
C ILE A 164 12.00 -24.79 11.45
N SER A 165 10.77 -24.35 11.19
CA SER A 165 9.72 -25.22 10.64
C SER A 165 9.20 -24.69 9.31
N GLN A 166 8.97 -25.60 8.37
CA GLN A 166 8.43 -25.30 7.06
C GLN A 166 7.36 -26.32 6.72
N SER A 167 6.20 -25.87 6.25
CA SER A 167 5.16 -26.74 5.73
C SER A 167 4.65 -26.25 4.38
N ILE A 168 4.43 -27.19 3.46
CA ILE A 168 3.89 -26.95 2.12
C ILE A 168 2.62 -27.77 2.01
N GLU A 169 1.49 -27.07 1.89
CA GLU A 169 0.19 -27.67 1.56
C GLU A 169 0.01 -27.64 0.03
N ALA A 170 -0.15 -28.82 -0.57
CA ALA A 170 -0.30 -29.03 -2.01
C ALA A 170 -1.61 -29.79 -2.31
N PRO A 171 -2.64 -29.15 -2.90
CA PRO A 171 -3.87 -29.83 -3.30
C PRO A 171 -3.60 -30.72 -4.52
N LEU A 172 -3.76 -32.05 -4.35
CA LEU A 172 -3.61 -33.03 -5.43
C LEU A 172 -4.91 -33.17 -6.23
N THR A 173 -6.05 -33.13 -5.56
CA THR A 173 -7.39 -33.14 -6.17
C THR A 173 -8.32 -32.17 -5.43
N THR A 174 -9.58 -32.07 -5.85
CA THR A 174 -10.61 -31.29 -5.14
C THR A 174 -10.95 -31.83 -3.74
N LYS A 175 -10.53 -33.06 -3.41
CA LYS A 175 -10.76 -33.70 -2.10
C LYS A 175 -9.48 -34.07 -1.37
N ASP A 176 -8.37 -34.26 -2.08
CA ASP A 176 -7.11 -34.77 -1.53
C ASP A 176 -6.02 -33.69 -1.52
N THR A 177 -5.41 -33.49 -0.35
CA THR A 177 -4.33 -32.54 -0.11
C THR A 177 -3.14 -33.30 0.48
N ALA A 178 -1.98 -33.19 -0.16
CA ALA A 178 -0.71 -33.60 0.44
C ALA A 178 -0.14 -32.43 1.25
N ILE A 179 0.41 -32.74 2.42
CA ILE A 179 1.08 -31.77 3.29
C ILE A 179 2.46 -32.33 3.58
N LEU A 180 3.50 -31.67 3.10
CA LEU A 180 4.88 -31.97 3.48
C LEU A 180 5.32 -30.94 4.51
N SER A 181 5.81 -31.38 5.64
CA SER A 181 6.35 -30.51 6.67
C SER A 181 7.67 -31.02 7.22
N GLY A 182 8.59 -30.11 7.48
CA GLY A 182 9.84 -30.37 8.17
C GLY A 182 9.99 -29.42 9.35
N SER A 183 10.56 -29.90 10.44
CA SER A 183 11.05 -29.06 11.53
C SER A 183 12.44 -29.50 11.94
N LEU A 184 13.31 -28.52 12.15
CA LEU A 184 14.66 -28.68 12.66
C LEU A 184 14.79 -27.80 13.89
N SER A 185 15.19 -28.38 15.02
CA SER A 185 15.44 -27.66 16.25
C SER A 185 16.82 -27.99 16.80
N THR A 186 17.59 -26.97 17.15
CA THR A 186 18.80 -27.07 17.96
C THR A 186 18.59 -26.34 19.29
N HIS A 187 19.11 -26.93 20.36
CA HIS A 187 19.10 -26.33 21.70
C HIS A 187 20.35 -26.81 22.44
N ASN A 188 21.18 -25.87 22.90
CA ASN A 188 22.42 -26.13 23.63
C ASN A 188 23.30 -27.21 22.97
N GLY A 189 23.60 -27.03 21.68
CA GLY A 189 24.42 -27.95 20.88
C GLY A 189 23.71 -29.21 20.38
N ASN A 190 22.63 -29.67 21.03
CA ASN A 190 21.87 -30.84 20.60
C ASN A 190 20.84 -30.46 19.53
N GLY A 191 21.00 -31.03 18.33
CA GLY A 191 20.08 -30.91 17.20
C GLY A 191 19.16 -32.12 17.05
N GLY A 192 17.96 -31.87 16.52
CA GLY A 192 17.04 -32.92 16.07
C GLY A 192 16.14 -32.41 14.94
N GLY A 193 16.02 -33.20 13.88
CA GLY A 193 15.10 -32.97 12.78
C GLY A 193 13.90 -33.91 12.82
N SER A 194 12.80 -33.50 12.20
CA SER A 194 11.69 -34.38 11.83
C SER A 194 11.05 -33.96 10.51
N ILE A 195 10.71 -34.93 9.67
CA ILE A 195 10.00 -34.73 8.39
C ILE A 195 8.72 -35.55 8.44
N ASN A 196 7.60 -34.87 8.19
CA ASN A 196 6.25 -35.43 8.25
C ASN A 196 5.54 -35.19 6.91
N LEU A 197 5.10 -36.26 6.27
CA LEU A 197 4.20 -36.28 5.12
C LEU A 197 2.80 -36.66 5.60
N ALA A 198 1.80 -35.82 5.35
CA ALA A 198 0.40 -36.13 5.62
C ALA A 198 -0.44 -36.11 4.34
N LEU A 199 -1.33 -37.09 4.20
CA LEU A 199 -2.31 -37.19 3.12
C LEU A 199 -3.70 -36.97 3.72
N ARG A 200 -4.26 -35.78 3.50
CA ARG A 200 -5.61 -35.40 3.95
C ARG A 200 -6.62 -35.62 2.84
N ARG A 201 -7.69 -36.36 3.12
CA ARG A 201 -8.85 -36.59 2.24
C ARG A 201 -10.12 -36.04 2.88
N VAL A 202 -10.78 -35.12 2.19
CA VAL A 202 -12.12 -34.63 2.55
C VAL A 202 -13.14 -35.71 2.19
N THR A 203 -13.66 -36.39 3.21
CA THR A 203 -14.61 -37.51 3.04
C THR A 203 -16.05 -37.03 2.90
N SER A 204 -16.39 -35.88 3.50
CA SER A 204 -17.71 -35.26 3.38
C SER A 204 -17.65 -33.75 3.66
N ALA A 205 -18.71 -33.02 3.35
CA ALA A 205 -18.84 -31.60 3.74
C ALA A 205 -18.80 -31.36 5.27
N LYS A 206 -18.88 -32.42 6.09
CA LYS A 206 -18.85 -32.37 7.56
C LYS A 206 -17.59 -33.01 8.17
N GLY A 207 -16.63 -33.49 7.38
CA GLY A 207 -15.47 -34.19 7.94
C GLY A 207 -14.39 -34.59 6.93
N TRP A 208 -13.20 -34.81 7.46
CA TRP A 208 -12.00 -35.22 6.71
C TRP A 208 -11.20 -36.24 7.52
N GLY A 209 -10.45 -37.08 6.80
CA GLY A 209 -9.45 -37.98 7.36
C GLY A 209 -8.06 -37.57 6.88
N GLU A 210 -7.03 -37.86 7.67
CA GLU A 210 -5.64 -37.54 7.37
C GLU A 210 -4.76 -38.69 7.86
N VAL A 211 -3.93 -39.23 6.97
CA VAL A 211 -2.91 -40.23 7.33
C VAL A 211 -1.58 -39.49 7.40
N GLU A 212 -0.92 -39.57 8.56
CA GLU A 212 0.34 -38.91 8.86
C GLU A 212 1.45 -39.97 8.86
N LEU A 213 2.54 -39.73 8.13
CA LEU A 213 3.75 -40.53 8.11
C LEU A 213 4.91 -39.60 8.40
N GLY A 214 5.85 -39.99 9.25
CA GLY A 214 7.06 -39.19 9.41
C GLY A 214 8.17 -39.92 10.11
N ALA A 215 9.34 -39.29 10.11
CA ALA A 215 10.53 -39.77 10.78
C ALA A 215 11.32 -38.57 11.33
N GLY A 216 11.96 -38.75 12.47
CA GLY A 216 12.82 -37.74 13.07
C GLY A 216 13.68 -38.31 14.18
N ASP A 217 14.78 -37.63 14.50
CA ASP A 217 15.85 -38.17 15.35
C ASP A 217 15.38 -38.46 16.79
N THR A 218 14.48 -37.61 17.31
CA THR A 218 13.93 -37.71 18.68
C THR A 218 12.76 -38.68 18.81
N HIS A 219 12.02 -38.94 17.72
CA HIS A 219 10.78 -39.72 17.76
C HIS A 219 10.83 -41.03 16.97
N GLY A 220 11.83 -41.26 16.12
CA GLY A 220 11.85 -42.38 15.18
C GLY A 220 10.74 -42.27 14.12
N PRO A 221 10.52 -43.33 13.32
CA PRO A 221 9.39 -43.37 12.41
C PRO A 221 8.05 -43.41 13.17
N PHE A 222 7.06 -42.68 12.69
CA PHE A 222 5.69 -42.74 13.19
C PHE A 222 4.67 -42.88 12.06
N LEU A 223 3.58 -43.57 12.36
CA LEU A 223 2.38 -43.70 11.53
C LEU A 223 1.19 -43.21 12.34
N GLY A 224 0.49 -42.20 11.84
CA GLY A 224 -0.70 -41.60 12.44
C GLY A 224 -1.90 -41.67 11.51
N MET A 225 -3.10 -41.72 12.10
CA MET A 225 -4.36 -41.47 11.42
C MET A 225 -5.22 -40.54 12.27
N LYS A 226 -5.67 -39.46 11.66
CA LYS A 226 -6.44 -38.38 12.26
C LYS A 226 -7.76 -38.21 11.53
N ILE A 227 -8.86 -38.16 12.27
CA ILE A 227 -10.21 -38.09 11.74
C ILE A 227 -10.90 -36.91 12.41
N PHE A 228 -11.43 -35.99 11.60
CA PHE A 228 -12.21 -34.84 12.04
C PHE A 228 -13.65 -34.97 11.54
N ARG A 229 -14.63 -34.75 12.43
CA ARG A 229 -16.05 -34.74 12.06
C ARG A 229 -16.88 -33.76 12.88
N ASN A 230 -17.61 -32.90 12.19
CA ASN A 230 -18.70 -32.10 12.75
C ASN A 230 -19.92 -33.03 12.96
N LEU A 231 -20.25 -33.31 14.22
CA LEU A 231 -21.42 -34.11 14.59
C LEU A 231 -22.69 -33.24 14.64
N THR A 232 -22.58 -32.01 15.15
CA THR A 232 -23.62 -30.98 15.05
C THR A 232 -22.99 -29.64 14.68
N PRO A 233 -23.77 -28.61 14.27
CA PRO A 233 -23.22 -27.27 13.97
C PRO A 233 -22.51 -26.60 15.16
N ARG A 234 -22.69 -27.10 16.38
CA ARG A 234 -22.04 -26.60 17.61
C ARG A 234 -21.05 -27.60 18.22
N PHE A 235 -20.85 -28.78 17.64
CA PHE A 235 -20.04 -29.85 18.24
C PHE A 235 -19.24 -30.61 17.19
N PHE A 236 -17.91 -30.60 17.35
CA PHE A 236 -16.98 -31.36 16.52
C PHE A 236 -16.10 -32.28 17.36
N VAL A 237 -15.65 -33.36 16.71
CA VAL A 237 -14.79 -34.37 17.29
C VAL A 237 -13.59 -34.57 16.37
N THR A 238 -12.40 -34.57 16.96
CA THR A 238 -11.16 -35.00 16.31
C THR A 238 -10.63 -36.22 17.06
N ALA A 239 -10.40 -37.34 16.38
CA ALA A 239 -9.74 -38.51 16.94
C ALA A 239 -8.43 -38.76 16.18
N GLN A 240 -7.32 -38.94 16.88
CA GLN A 240 -6.01 -39.23 16.31
C GLN A 240 -5.47 -40.50 16.98
N CYS A 241 -5.16 -41.51 16.17
CA CYS A 241 -4.43 -42.71 16.59
C CYS A 241 -3.03 -42.65 15.99
N GLY A 242 -2.01 -43.07 16.73
CA GLY A 242 -0.63 -43.07 16.26
C GLY A 242 0.17 -44.24 16.82
N LEU A 243 1.08 -44.77 16.00
CA LEU A 243 2.08 -45.75 16.37
C LEU A 243 3.46 -45.12 16.17
N GLN A 244 4.20 -44.95 17.26
CA GLN A 244 5.58 -44.50 17.24
C GLN A 244 6.51 -45.70 17.33
N PHE A 245 7.39 -45.88 16.35
CA PHE A 245 8.34 -46.99 16.29
C PHE A 245 9.68 -46.52 16.86
N SER A 246 10.10 -47.15 17.96
CA SER A 246 11.38 -46.86 18.64
C SER A 246 12.20 -48.14 18.76
N SER A 247 13.51 -48.03 18.99
CA SER A 247 14.39 -49.16 19.31
C SER A 247 13.94 -49.94 20.56
N ARG A 248 13.14 -49.31 21.43
CA ARG A 248 12.49 -49.93 22.60
C ARG A 248 11.09 -50.51 22.32
N GLY A 249 10.71 -50.69 21.05
CA GLY A 249 9.42 -51.24 20.62
C GLY A 249 8.42 -50.21 20.11
N VAL A 250 7.22 -50.69 19.75
CA VAL A 250 6.11 -49.88 19.23
C VAL A 250 5.34 -49.25 20.40
N ARG A 251 5.12 -47.94 20.34
CA ARG A 251 4.36 -47.19 21.35
C ARG A 251 3.07 -46.66 20.73
N PRO A 252 1.89 -47.22 21.09
CA PRO A 252 0.62 -46.67 20.66
C PRO A 252 0.26 -45.41 21.44
N GLY A 253 -0.37 -44.46 20.75
CA GLY A 253 -0.96 -43.26 21.32
C GLY A 253 -2.32 -42.99 20.70
N PHE A 254 -3.27 -42.53 21.52
CA PHE A 254 -4.61 -42.16 21.06
C PHE A 254 -5.04 -40.84 21.70
N THR A 255 -5.43 -39.87 20.89
CA THR A 255 -5.85 -38.54 21.33
C THR A 255 -7.24 -38.23 20.77
N THR A 256 -8.21 -38.00 21.64
CA THR A 256 -9.53 -37.49 21.28
C THR A 256 -9.66 -36.05 21.73
N VAL A 257 -10.15 -35.18 20.85
CA VAL A 257 -10.54 -33.79 21.17
C VAL A 257 -12.03 -33.65 20.87
N LEU A 258 -12.82 -33.39 21.90
CA LEU A 258 -14.21 -32.99 21.79
C LEU A 258 -14.28 -31.46 21.93
N ALA A 259 -14.93 -30.76 21.02
CA ALA A 259 -15.04 -29.31 21.07
C ALA A 259 -16.49 -28.85 20.86
N ARG A 260 -16.98 -27.97 21.73
CA ARG A 260 -18.36 -27.48 21.74
C ARG A 260 -18.43 -25.96 21.82
N HIS A 261 -19.20 -25.34 20.92
CA HIS A 261 -19.66 -23.98 21.08
C HIS A 261 -20.66 -23.92 22.24
N LEU A 262 -20.26 -23.30 23.35
CA LEU A 262 -21.10 -23.03 24.52
C LEU A 262 -21.93 -21.75 24.29
N ASP A 263 -21.33 -20.76 23.64
CA ASP A 263 -21.91 -19.47 23.26
C ASP A 263 -21.31 -19.04 21.91
N LYS A 264 -21.85 -17.99 21.26
CA LYS A 264 -21.30 -17.40 20.02
C LYS A 264 -19.81 -17.10 20.13
N ASN A 265 -19.37 -16.65 21.31
CA ASN A 265 -18.01 -16.22 21.59
C ASN A 265 -17.24 -17.21 22.48
N THR A 266 -17.77 -18.40 22.80
CA THR A 266 -17.14 -19.32 23.78
C THR A 266 -17.12 -20.77 23.31
N MET A 267 -15.92 -21.33 23.32
CA MET A 267 -15.60 -22.70 22.95
C MET A 267 -15.10 -23.46 24.17
N GLY A 268 -15.76 -24.56 24.50
CA GLY A 268 -15.25 -25.56 25.44
C GLY A 268 -14.53 -26.67 24.67
N TYR A 269 -13.34 -27.06 25.12
CA TYR A 269 -12.56 -28.17 24.61
C TYR A 269 -12.34 -29.20 25.72
N LEU A 270 -12.47 -30.47 25.37
CA LEU A 270 -12.09 -31.59 26.20
C LEU A 270 -11.16 -32.49 25.37
N GLN A 271 -9.87 -32.44 25.69
CA GLN A 271 -8.85 -33.27 25.07
C GLN A 271 -8.46 -34.41 26.01
N TRP A 272 -8.54 -35.64 25.54
CA TRP A 272 -8.07 -36.83 26.24
C TRP A 272 -6.95 -37.48 25.44
N ARG A 273 -5.78 -37.65 26.07
CA ARG A 273 -4.61 -38.34 25.53
C ARG A 273 -4.40 -39.62 26.31
N TRP A 274 -4.21 -40.71 25.58
CA TRP A 274 -3.84 -42.05 26.04
C TRP A 274 -2.50 -42.44 25.38
N GLY A 275 -1.64 -43.14 26.12
CA GLY A 275 -0.37 -43.65 25.62
C GLY A 275 0.79 -43.20 26.51
N ILE A 276 1.89 -42.75 25.90
CA ILE A 276 3.16 -42.41 26.58
C ILE A 276 2.98 -41.36 27.69
N GLN A 277 2.10 -40.38 27.48
CA GLN A 277 1.69 -39.39 28.49
C GLN A 277 0.17 -39.31 28.50
N SER A 278 -0.45 -39.98 29.48
CA SER A 278 -1.90 -39.98 29.66
C SER A 278 -2.35 -38.73 30.40
N SER A 279 -3.22 -37.94 29.76
CA SER A 279 -3.69 -36.65 30.29
C SER A 279 -5.07 -36.28 29.76
N MET A 280 -5.88 -35.65 30.61
CA MET A 280 -7.17 -35.05 30.29
C MET A 280 -7.05 -33.54 30.48
N ASN A 281 -7.20 -32.77 29.39
CA ASN A 281 -7.17 -31.31 29.39
C ASN A 281 -8.56 -30.77 29.07
N THR A 282 -9.13 -30.06 30.05
CA THR A 282 -10.40 -29.33 29.93
C THR A 282 -10.06 -27.85 29.79
N SER A 283 -10.44 -27.21 28.69
CA SER A 283 -10.22 -25.78 28.50
C SER A 283 -11.43 -25.04 27.95
N ILE A 284 -11.56 -23.78 28.33
CA ILE A 284 -12.61 -22.87 27.90
C ILE A 284 -11.93 -21.63 27.32
N VAL A 285 -12.20 -21.36 26.05
CA VAL A 285 -11.69 -20.19 25.32
C VAL A 285 -12.87 -19.28 24.99
N ARG A 286 -12.82 -18.03 25.46
CA ARG A 286 -13.77 -16.97 25.13
C ARG A 286 -13.06 -15.86 24.35
N ASP A 287 -13.30 -15.79 23.05
CA ASP A 287 -12.71 -14.79 22.16
C ASP A 287 -13.76 -13.76 21.78
N THR A 288 -13.42 -12.49 21.95
CA THR A 288 -14.27 -11.32 21.66
C THR A 288 -13.46 -10.31 20.85
N LYS A 289 -14.11 -9.27 20.31
CA LYS A 289 -13.41 -8.25 19.49
C LYS A 289 -12.23 -7.60 20.22
N SER A 290 -12.37 -7.32 21.52
CA SER A 290 -11.39 -6.59 22.34
C SER A 290 -10.66 -7.45 23.38
N SER A 291 -11.12 -8.67 23.66
CA SER A 291 -10.51 -9.52 24.69
C SER A 291 -10.55 -11.01 24.35
N HIS A 292 -9.53 -11.73 24.80
CA HIS A 292 -9.34 -13.16 24.60
C HIS A 292 -9.01 -13.79 25.96
N PHE A 293 -9.95 -14.55 26.49
CA PHE A 293 -9.82 -15.28 27.73
C PHE A 293 -9.64 -16.77 27.45
N THR A 294 -8.67 -17.40 28.10
CA THR A 294 -8.47 -18.84 28.07
C THR A 294 -8.29 -19.34 29.51
N PHE A 295 -9.05 -20.35 29.87
CA PHE A 295 -8.87 -21.14 31.09
C PHE A 295 -8.59 -22.58 30.68
N ALA A 296 -7.57 -23.21 31.26
CA ALA A 296 -7.19 -24.58 30.97
C ALA A 296 -6.81 -25.33 32.25
N MET A 297 -7.29 -26.55 32.39
CA MET A 297 -6.98 -27.47 33.48
C MET A 297 -6.57 -28.80 32.89
N GLN A 298 -5.30 -29.15 33.06
CA GLN A 298 -4.76 -30.44 32.66
C GLN A 298 -4.61 -31.33 33.90
N LEU A 299 -5.26 -32.50 33.87
CA LEU A 299 -5.11 -33.58 34.84
C LEU A 299 -4.36 -34.71 34.14
N GLY A 300 -3.17 -35.08 34.62
CA GLY A 300 -2.36 -36.08 33.93
C GLY A 300 -1.06 -36.44 34.64
N ILE A 301 -0.43 -37.49 34.13
CA ILE A 301 0.85 -38.01 34.63
C ILE A 301 1.91 -37.73 33.54
N PRO A 302 3.02 -37.03 33.85
CA PRO A 302 3.46 -36.59 35.19
C PRO A 302 2.90 -35.22 35.64
N HIS A 303 2.30 -34.42 34.75
CA HIS A 303 1.94 -33.03 35.07
C HIS A 303 0.43 -32.78 35.14
N THR A 304 0.00 -32.31 36.31
CA THR A 304 -1.33 -31.75 36.58
C THR A 304 -1.20 -30.26 36.92
N PHE A 305 -1.92 -29.39 36.21
CA PHE A 305 -1.84 -27.94 36.38
C PHE A 305 -3.10 -27.22 35.93
N MET A 306 -3.27 -26.00 36.45
CA MET A 306 -4.28 -25.04 36.00
C MET A 306 -3.59 -23.76 35.49
N MET A 307 -4.15 -23.18 34.42
CA MET A 307 -3.70 -21.93 33.82
C MET A 307 -4.89 -21.07 33.39
N MET A 308 -4.81 -19.78 33.68
CA MET A 308 -5.73 -18.75 33.24
C MET A 308 -4.96 -17.68 32.48
N SER A 309 -5.47 -17.23 31.35
CA SER A 309 -4.86 -16.23 30.48
C SER A 309 -5.92 -15.24 30.03
N TYR A 310 -5.79 -13.98 30.43
CA TYR A 310 -6.62 -12.88 29.94
C TYR A 310 -5.78 -11.95 29.08
N GLN A 311 -6.14 -11.81 27.80
CA GLN A 311 -5.51 -10.89 26.86
C GLN A 311 -6.50 -9.81 26.43
N TYR A 312 -6.11 -8.54 26.58
CA TYR A 312 -6.78 -7.40 25.98
C TYR A 312 -6.09 -7.02 24.67
N LYS A 313 -6.90 -6.76 23.63
CA LYS A 313 -6.48 -6.41 22.27
C LYS A 313 -7.09 -5.05 21.95
N PHE A 314 -6.27 -4.00 21.97
CA PHE A 314 -6.64 -2.69 21.45
C PHE A 314 -6.16 -2.59 20.00
N GLN A 315 -7.04 -2.18 19.09
CA GLN A 315 -6.69 -1.97 17.68
C GLN A 315 -7.15 -0.58 17.29
N ASP A 316 -6.17 0.22 16.89
CA ASP A 316 -6.36 1.59 16.40
C ASP A 316 -6.67 1.59 14.89
N GLU A 317 -7.20 2.70 14.36
CA GLU A 317 -7.48 2.85 12.93
C GLU A 317 -6.18 2.81 12.09
N ASP A 318 -5.08 3.33 12.66
CA ASP A 318 -3.72 3.40 12.11
C ASP A 318 -2.97 2.05 12.02
N GLN A 319 -3.70 0.93 11.88
CA GLN A 319 -3.19 -0.43 11.71
C GLN A 319 -2.25 -0.93 12.82
N THR A 320 -2.20 -0.22 13.96
CA THR A 320 -1.38 -0.56 15.12
C THR A 320 -2.22 -1.32 16.13
N LYS A 321 -1.71 -2.45 16.62
CA LYS A 321 -2.41 -3.33 17.58
C LYS A 321 -1.61 -3.42 18.86
N ILE A 322 -2.14 -2.83 19.93
CA ILE A 322 -1.58 -2.93 21.27
C ILE A 322 -2.21 -4.14 21.96
N LYS A 323 -1.37 -4.98 22.57
CA LYS A 323 -1.79 -6.20 23.26
C LYS A 323 -1.21 -6.20 24.65
N GLY A 324 -2.08 -6.31 25.66
CA GLY A 324 -1.69 -6.63 27.03
C GLY A 324 -2.27 -8.00 27.38
N SER A 325 -1.54 -8.85 28.08
CA SER A 325 -2.08 -10.09 28.61
C SER A 325 -1.46 -10.49 29.94
N VAL A 326 -2.30 -11.00 30.83
CA VAL A 326 -1.91 -11.58 32.11
C VAL A 326 -2.17 -13.07 32.05
N LYS A 327 -1.12 -13.86 32.24
CA LYS A 327 -1.14 -15.33 32.33
C LYS A 327 -0.81 -15.70 33.77
N SER A 328 -1.66 -16.44 34.44
CA SER A 328 -1.45 -16.89 35.82
C SER A 328 -1.84 -18.36 35.95
N GLY A 329 -1.03 -19.16 36.61
CA GLY A 329 -1.26 -20.58 36.79
C GLY A 329 -0.33 -21.19 37.83
N PHE A 330 -0.32 -22.52 37.92
CA PHE A 330 0.51 -23.23 38.90
C PHE A 330 2.02 -23.07 38.63
N PHE A 331 2.40 -22.69 37.40
CA PHE A 331 3.78 -22.36 37.02
C PHE A 331 4.08 -20.86 37.09
N GLY A 332 3.39 -20.13 37.96
CA GLY A 332 3.63 -18.70 38.21
C GLY A 332 2.76 -17.76 37.39
N THR A 333 3.14 -16.48 37.36
CA THR A 333 2.38 -15.39 36.76
C THR A 333 3.27 -14.55 35.86
N VAL A 334 2.85 -14.36 34.61
CA VAL A 334 3.54 -13.63 33.55
C VAL A 334 2.62 -12.56 32.97
N VAL A 335 3.09 -11.32 32.98
CA VAL A 335 2.47 -10.18 32.31
C VAL A 335 3.23 -9.95 31.00
N GLU A 336 2.51 -10.00 29.88
CA GLU A 336 3.04 -9.64 28.56
C GLU A 336 2.37 -8.37 28.07
N TYR A 337 3.13 -7.43 27.53
CA TYR A 337 2.60 -6.24 26.87
C TYR A 337 3.45 -5.92 25.63
N GLY A 338 2.79 -5.46 24.57
CA GLY A 338 3.46 -5.26 23.30
C GLY A 338 2.62 -4.55 22.26
N ALA A 339 3.27 -4.15 21.17
CA ALA A 339 2.66 -3.52 20.02
C ALA A 339 3.05 -4.26 18.74
N GLU A 340 2.07 -4.47 17.86
CA GLU A 340 2.27 -4.91 16.48
C GLU A 340 1.90 -3.77 15.53
N ARG A 341 2.80 -3.43 14.60
CA ARG A 341 2.60 -2.40 13.58
C ARG A 341 2.90 -2.96 12.20
N LYS A 342 2.03 -2.63 11.24
CA LYS A 342 2.26 -2.95 9.83
C LYS A 342 3.27 -1.98 9.23
N ILE A 343 4.41 -2.49 8.75
CA ILE A 343 5.50 -1.69 8.15
C ILE A 343 5.33 -1.58 6.64
N SER A 344 4.86 -2.64 6.00
CA SER A 344 4.65 -2.72 4.54
C SER A 344 3.40 -3.53 4.22
N ARG A 345 2.97 -3.55 2.96
CA ARG A 345 1.78 -4.28 2.49
C ARG A 345 1.75 -5.74 2.98
N HIS A 346 2.92 -6.39 3.02
CA HIS A 346 3.10 -7.80 3.40
C HIS A 346 3.93 -8.03 4.67
N SER A 347 4.34 -6.96 5.39
CA SER A 347 5.23 -7.06 6.56
C SER A 347 4.62 -6.43 7.81
N VAL A 348 4.49 -7.21 8.88
CA VAL A 348 4.04 -6.77 10.21
C VAL A 348 5.13 -7.08 11.22
N LEU A 349 5.63 -6.06 11.91
CA LEU A 349 6.59 -6.18 13.00
C LEU A 349 5.84 -6.05 14.32
N GLY A 350 6.19 -6.87 15.31
CA GLY A 350 5.74 -6.75 16.68
C GLY A 350 6.88 -6.88 17.67
N ALA A 351 6.77 -6.16 18.78
CA ALA A 351 7.62 -6.31 19.95
C ALA A 351 6.73 -6.49 21.17
N THR A 352 6.98 -7.56 21.93
CA THR A 352 6.25 -7.89 23.15
C THR A 352 7.23 -8.13 24.28
N VAL A 353 7.16 -7.34 25.34
CA VAL A 353 7.89 -7.56 26.58
C VAL A 353 7.08 -8.52 27.45
N SER A 354 7.77 -9.43 28.13
CA SER A 354 7.23 -10.48 28.96
C SER A 354 7.94 -10.45 30.31
N VAL A 355 7.20 -10.24 31.39
CA VAL A 355 7.72 -10.06 32.74
C VAL A 355 6.98 -10.97 33.70
N GLY A 356 7.68 -11.83 34.44
CA GLY A 356 7.03 -12.63 35.49
C GLY A 356 7.79 -13.86 35.93
N VAL A 357 7.40 -14.41 37.08
CA VAL A 357 8.05 -15.57 37.70
C VAL A 357 7.49 -16.87 37.10
N PRO A 358 8.32 -17.89 36.77
CA PRO A 358 9.78 -17.97 36.93
C PRO A 358 10.58 -17.54 35.68
N GLN A 359 9.96 -16.83 34.73
CA GLN A 359 10.52 -16.55 33.39
C GLN A 359 11.25 -15.20 33.28
N GLY A 360 11.55 -14.57 34.42
CA GLY A 360 12.20 -13.27 34.55
C GLY A 360 11.67 -12.19 33.61
N VAL A 361 12.58 -11.60 32.83
CA VAL A 361 12.29 -10.58 31.80
C VAL A 361 12.76 -11.07 30.44
N SER A 362 11.86 -11.09 29.46
CA SER A 362 12.19 -11.41 28.06
C SER A 362 11.51 -10.49 27.05
N LEU A 363 12.23 -10.19 25.97
CA LEU A 363 11.77 -9.39 24.84
C LEU A 363 11.53 -10.30 23.63
N LYS A 364 10.29 -10.34 23.14
CA LYS A 364 9.86 -11.19 22.02
C LYS A 364 9.65 -10.31 20.78
N ILE A 365 10.60 -10.31 19.85
CA ILE A 365 10.46 -9.62 18.56
C ILE A 365 9.89 -10.59 17.52
N LYS A 366 8.88 -10.17 16.77
CA LYS A 366 8.20 -10.98 15.76
C LYS A 366 8.02 -10.22 14.45
N LEU A 367 8.55 -10.74 13.36
CA LEU A 367 8.35 -10.20 12.01
C LEU A 367 7.58 -11.22 11.15
N ASN A 368 6.33 -10.92 10.83
CA ASN A 368 5.55 -11.68 9.85
C ASN A 368 5.77 -11.05 8.47
N ARG A 369 6.33 -11.78 7.52
CA ARG A 369 6.52 -11.35 6.13
C ARG A 369 5.87 -12.36 5.18
N ALA A 370 4.78 -11.96 4.54
CA ALA A 370 3.93 -12.83 3.73
C ALA A 370 3.53 -14.12 4.51
N SER A 371 3.96 -15.29 4.05
CA SER A 371 3.70 -16.60 4.69
C SER A 371 4.80 -17.07 5.65
N GLN A 372 5.83 -16.24 5.89
CA GLN A 372 6.94 -16.53 6.78
C GLN A 372 6.84 -15.73 8.08
N THR A 373 7.13 -16.39 9.21
CA THR A 373 7.21 -15.80 10.55
C THR A 373 8.64 -15.90 11.06
N TYR A 374 9.27 -14.76 11.33
CA TYR A 374 10.55 -14.67 12.01
C TYR A 374 10.29 -14.31 13.48
N PHE A 375 10.90 -15.04 14.41
CA PHE A 375 10.66 -14.89 15.85
C PHE A 375 11.97 -14.89 16.62
N PHE A 376 12.23 -13.81 17.35
CA PHE A 376 13.46 -13.60 18.11
C PHE A 376 13.08 -13.36 19.58
N PRO A 377 12.89 -14.44 20.37
CA PRO A 377 12.79 -14.34 21.82
C PRO A 377 14.19 -14.12 22.41
N ILE A 378 14.40 -12.91 22.93
CA ILE A 378 15.60 -12.48 23.64
C ILE A 378 15.32 -12.63 25.15
N HIS A 379 16.09 -13.48 25.82
CA HIS A 379 16.10 -13.59 27.27
C HIS A 379 17.03 -12.52 27.85
N LEU A 380 16.61 -11.80 28.88
CA LEU A 380 17.37 -10.66 29.44
C LEU A 380 17.83 -10.90 30.87
N THR A 381 17.07 -11.63 31.68
CA THR A 381 17.42 -12.03 33.06
C THR A 381 16.34 -12.97 33.59
N ASP A 382 16.69 -13.89 34.48
CA ASP A 382 15.73 -14.72 35.23
C ASP A 382 15.05 -13.95 36.37
N GLN A 383 15.62 -12.81 36.78
CA GLN A 383 15.12 -11.99 37.87
C GLN A 383 14.18 -10.85 37.40
N LEU A 384 13.40 -10.29 38.31
CA LEU A 384 12.51 -9.16 38.01
C LEU A 384 13.25 -7.81 38.13
N LEU A 385 14.25 -7.59 37.28
CA LEU A 385 15.05 -6.35 37.28
C LEU A 385 14.33 -5.20 36.53
N PRO A 386 14.05 -4.04 37.18
CA PRO A 386 13.43 -2.90 36.52
C PRO A 386 14.25 -2.33 35.35
N SER A 387 15.59 -2.43 35.42
CA SER A 387 16.51 -2.05 34.35
C SER A 387 16.27 -2.88 33.09
N ALA A 388 16.19 -4.21 33.20
CA ALA A 388 15.89 -5.08 32.07
C ALA A 388 14.52 -4.75 31.43
N VAL A 389 13.50 -4.44 32.23
CA VAL A 389 12.18 -4.00 31.74
C VAL A 389 12.27 -2.66 30.99
N PHE A 390 13.06 -1.70 31.49
CA PHE A 390 13.30 -0.42 30.81
C PHE A 390 13.99 -0.61 29.44
N TYR A 391 15.06 -1.40 29.36
CA TYR A 391 15.74 -1.64 28.09
C TYR A 391 14.90 -2.49 27.12
N ALA A 392 14.12 -3.46 27.62
CA ALA A 392 13.18 -4.24 26.83
C ALA A 392 12.08 -3.38 26.17
N THR A 393 11.71 -2.25 26.77
CA THR A 393 10.67 -1.34 26.25
C THR A 393 11.23 -0.22 25.40
N VAL A 394 12.21 0.52 25.91
CA VAL A 394 12.76 1.70 25.25
C VAL A 394 13.66 1.31 24.08
N GLY A 395 14.47 0.25 24.21
CA GLY A 395 15.41 -0.20 23.18
C GLY A 395 14.75 -0.47 21.83
N PRO A 396 13.71 -1.33 21.74
CA PRO A 396 13.00 -1.59 20.48
C PRO A 396 12.31 -0.37 19.89
N LEU A 397 11.85 0.56 20.72
CA LEU A 397 11.16 1.79 20.27
C LEU A 397 12.16 2.79 19.67
N VAL A 398 13.31 3.01 20.31
CA VAL A 398 14.41 3.84 19.78
C VAL A 398 14.98 3.21 18.51
N PHE A 399 15.22 1.90 18.50
CA PHE A 399 15.68 1.17 17.31
C PHE A 399 14.69 1.29 16.15
N TYR A 400 13.39 1.17 16.41
CA TYR A 400 12.36 1.35 15.39
C TYR A 400 12.36 2.78 14.81
N LEU A 401 12.47 3.82 15.65
CA LEU A 401 12.53 5.20 15.19
C LEU A 401 13.79 5.48 14.35
N ALA A 402 14.96 4.96 14.77
CA ALA A 402 16.20 5.06 14.02
C ALA A 402 16.10 4.36 12.66
N MET A 403 15.63 3.11 12.63
CA MET A 403 15.38 2.34 11.40
C MET A 403 14.37 3.05 10.47
N GLN A 404 13.33 3.67 11.05
CA GLN A 404 12.31 4.40 10.29
C GLN A 404 12.89 5.64 9.61
N GLN A 405 13.75 6.40 10.29
CA GLN A 405 14.37 7.61 9.74
C GLN A 405 15.53 7.30 8.78
N LEU A 406 16.43 6.39 9.14
CA LEU A 406 17.68 6.14 8.41
C LEU A 406 17.55 5.16 7.24
N ILE A 407 16.58 4.23 7.27
CA ILE A 407 16.45 3.17 6.26
C ILE A 407 15.10 3.23 5.55
N ILE A 408 13.99 3.19 6.28
CA ILE A 408 12.66 3.03 5.67
C ILE A 408 12.26 4.29 4.87
N ARG A 409 12.37 5.48 5.46
CA ARG A 409 12.03 6.74 4.79
C ARG A 409 12.83 7.01 3.50
N PRO A 410 14.18 6.91 3.48
CA PRO A 410 14.93 7.12 2.23
C PRO A 410 14.63 6.05 1.18
N TYR A 411 14.49 4.77 1.56
CA TYR A 411 14.13 3.71 0.61
C TYR A 411 12.76 3.95 -0.05
N VAL A 412 11.74 4.33 0.74
CA VAL A 412 10.40 4.62 0.20
C VAL A 412 10.38 5.88 -0.68
N ARG A 413 11.25 6.87 -0.42
CA ARG A 413 11.41 8.04 -1.30
C ARG A 413 12.06 7.64 -2.63
N ALA A 414 13.20 6.95 -2.59
CA ALA A 414 13.88 6.47 -3.79
C ALA A 414 12.98 5.55 -4.65
N GLN A 415 12.14 4.72 -4.02
CA GLN A 415 11.17 3.91 -4.75
C GLN A 415 10.10 4.75 -5.47
N LYS A 416 9.57 5.81 -4.81
CA LYS A 416 8.64 6.74 -5.46
C LYS A 416 9.29 7.50 -6.62
N GLU A 417 10.56 7.90 -6.47
CA GLU A 417 11.33 8.56 -7.52
C GLU A 417 11.50 7.64 -8.73
N GLN A 418 11.87 6.36 -8.54
CA GLN A 418 11.96 5.37 -9.61
C GLN A 418 10.62 5.06 -10.30
N ASP A 419 9.51 5.04 -9.55
CA ASP A 419 8.19 4.81 -10.13
C ASP A 419 7.73 6.04 -10.96
N LEU A 420 8.06 7.26 -10.52
CA LEU A 420 7.86 8.51 -11.29
C LEU A 420 8.75 8.57 -12.55
N GLU A 421 10.00 8.10 -12.46
CA GLU A 421 10.90 7.98 -13.63
C GLU A 421 10.33 7.05 -14.70
N LYS A 422 9.80 5.89 -14.32
CA LYS A 422 9.15 4.97 -15.28
C LYS A 422 7.92 5.59 -15.93
N GLN A 423 7.10 6.33 -15.17
CA GLN A 423 5.97 7.06 -15.73
C GLN A 423 6.43 8.10 -16.77
N ARG A 424 7.54 8.81 -16.51
CA ARG A 424 8.14 9.73 -17.49
C ARG A 424 8.64 9.03 -18.74
N GLU A 425 9.27 7.86 -18.60
CA GLU A 425 9.72 7.06 -19.75
C GLU A 425 8.53 6.60 -20.61
N SER A 426 7.44 6.14 -19.99
CA SER A 426 6.23 5.76 -20.74
C SER A 426 5.55 6.94 -21.43
N SER A 427 5.45 8.10 -20.78
CA SER A 427 4.78 9.28 -21.34
C SER A 427 5.66 10.12 -22.26
N ALA A 428 6.95 9.80 -22.43
CA ALA A 428 7.89 10.60 -23.21
C ALA A 428 7.53 10.71 -24.70
N SER A 429 6.98 9.65 -25.30
CA SER A 429 6.46 9.68 -26.68
C SER A 429 5.30 10.67 -26.83
N ASP A 430 4.44 10.71 -25.83
CA ASP A 430 3.17 11.42 -25.90
C ASP A 430 3.39 12.91 -25.63
N ILE A 431 4.30 13.25 -24.71
CA ILE A 431 4.81 14.61 -24.52
C ILE A 431 5.44 15.12 -25.83
N ALA A 432 6.23 14.30 -26.53
CA ALA A 432 6.86 14.70 -27.80
C ALA A 432 5.82 14.95 -28.90
N LYS A 433 4.76 14.15 -28.98
CA LYS A 433 3.63 14.35 -29.91
C LYS A 433 2.83 15.62 -29.58
N LYS A 434 2.40 15.78 -28.32
CA LYS A 434 1.66 16.96 -27.84
C LYS A 434 2.47 18.25 -28.02
N LYS A 435 3.79 18.19 -27.85
CA LYS A 435 4.69 19.31 -28.13
C LYS A 435 4.60 19.76 -29.61
N GLN A 436 4.63 18.82 -30.56
CA GLN A 436 4.53 19.15 -31.99
C GLN A 436 3.15 19.76 -32.32
N GLU A 437 2.08 19.22 -31.72
CA GLU A 437 0.70 19.74 -31.87
C GLU A 437 0.57 21.17 -31.30
N ALA A 438 1.21 21.45 -30.16
CA ALA A 438 1.26 22.78 -29.56
C ALA A 438 2.08 23.78 -30.39
N GLU A 439 3.28 23.41 -30.86
CA GLU A 439 4.12 24.24 -31.73
C GLU A 439 3.40 24.57 -33.06
N ALA A 440 2.69 23.61 -33.64
CA ALA A 440 1.81 23.81 -34.80
C ALA A 440 0.68 24.82 -34.52
N ALA A 441 -0.05 24.67 -33.41
CA ALA A 441 -1.12 25.59 -33.03
C ALA A 441 -0.59 27.02 -32.78
N VAL A 442 0.59 27.17 -32.17
CA VAL A 442 1.26 28.45 -31.95
C VAL A 442 1.55 29.15 -33.29
N LEU A 443 2.06 28.42 -34.29
CA LEU A 443 2.35 28.95 -35.62
C LEU A 443 1.09 29.48 -36.31
N LEU A 444 -0.02 28.75 -36.26
CA LEU A 444 -1.32 29.17 -36.82
C LEU A 444 -1.83 30.48 -36.22
N MET A 445 -1.62 30.69 -34.92
CA MET A 445 -2.12 31.87 -34.22
C MET A 445 -1.33 33.15 -34.50
N GLN A 446 -0.08 33.08 -34.98
CA GLN A 446 0.81 34.24 -35.09
C GLN A 446 0.21 35.41 -35.89
N GLU A 447 -0.39 35.15 -37.06
CA GLU A 447 -0.98 36.20 -37.89
C GLU A 447 -2.18 36.88 -37.21
N SER A 448 -3.02 36.10 -36.51
CA SER A 448 -4.17 36.62 -35.80
C SER A 448 -3.74 37.42 -34.57
N VAL A 449 -2.72 36.94 -33.84
CA VAL A 449 -2.14 37.62 -32.68
C VAL A 449 -1.54 38.97 -33.05
N ARG A 450 -0.83 39.10 -34.18
CA ARG A 450 -0.33 40.41 -34.66
C ARG A 450 -1.46 41.44 -34.81
N ARG A 451 -2.58 41.05 -35.44
CA ARG A 451 -3.76 41.93 -35.60
C ARG A 451 -4.43 42.28 -34.26
N ILE A 452 -4.42 41.36 -33.29
CA ILE A 452 -4.93 41.61 -31.93
C ILE A 452 -4.02 42.60 -31.20
N ILE A 453 -2.70 42.46 -31.30
CA ILE A 453 -1.73 43.39 -30.71
C ILE A 453 -1.92 44.79 -31.30
N GLU A 454 -1.94 44.95 -32.63
CA GLU A 454 -2.18 46.23 -33.31
C GLU A 454 -3.50 46.90 -32.85
N ALA A 455 -4.57 46.11 -32.68
CA ALA A 455 -5.88 46.62 -32.25
C ALA A 455 -5.95 46.99 -30.75
N GLU A 456 -5.21 46.29 -29.89
CA GLU A 456 -5.11 46.60 -28.46
C GLU A 456 -4.11 47.75 -28.21
N GLU A 457 -3.00 47.85 -28.94
CA GLU A 457 -2.05 48.98 -28.92
C GLU A 457 -2.76 50.31 -29.22
N ALA A 458 -3.55 50.35 -30.30
CA ALA A 458 -4.35 51.52 -30.68
C ALA A 458 -5.37 51.96 -29.61
N ARG A 459 -5.65 51.12 -28.61
CA ARG A 459 -6.59 51.37 -27.50
C ARG A 459 -5.91 51.45 -26.13
N MET A 460 -4.57 51.37 -26.07
CA MET A 460 -3.78 51.19 -24.84
C MET A 460 -4.32 50.05 -23.95
N GLY A 461 -4.69 48.94 -24.62
CA GLY A 461 -5.36 47.79 -24.06
C GLY A 461 -4.43 46.80 -23.35
N LEU A 462 -4.72 45.50 -23.45
CA LEU A 462 -3.98 44.42 -22.79
C LEU A 462 -3.03 43.72 -23.77
N ILE A 463 -1.73 43.77 -23.48
CA ILE A 463 -0.68 43.16 -24.28
C ILE A 463 0.17 42.24 -23.39
N ILE A 464 0.22 40.96 -23.71
CA ILE A 464 1.05 39.98 -23.02
C ILE A 464 2.44 40.01 -23.66
N LEU A 465 3.46 40.30 -22.85
CA LEU A 465 4.83 40.45 -23.31
C LEU A 465 5.59 39.12 -23.24
N ASN A 466 5.40 38.39 -22.14
CA ASN A 466 5.98 37.07 -21.93
C ASN A 466 5.05 36.23 -21.07
N ALA A 467 4.79 34.99 -21.47
CA ALA A 467 4.10 34.03 -20.64
C ALA A 467 4.75 32.65 -20.71
N TRP A 468 4.89 32.04 -19.54
CA TRP A 468 5.74 30.89 -19.29
C TRP A 468 4.94 29.86 -18.48
N TYR A 469 4.81 28.63 -18.96
CA TYR A 469 4.05 27.57 -18.31
C TYR A 469 4.90 26.33 -18.00
N GLY A 470 4.82 25.81 -16.78
CA GLY A 470 5.56 24.61 -16.35
C GLY A 470 5.99 24.70 -14.90
N LYS A 471 7.08 24.01 -14.56
CA LYS A 471 7.62 23.99 -13.19
C LYS A 471 8.65 25.10 -12.98
N PHE A 472 8.28 26.12 -12.22
CA PHE A 472 9.22 27.13 -11.73
C PHE A 472 9.92 26.63 -10.47
N VAL A 473 11.25 26.61 -10.48
CA VAL A 473 12.04 26.41 -9.26
C VAL A 473 11.97 27.70 -8.44
N THR A 474 11.32 27.65 -7.28
CA THR A 474 11.44 28.69 -6.27
C THR A 474 12.84 28.62 -5.66
N ASP A 475 13.68 29.60 -5.98
CA ASP A 475 15.12 29.47 -5.77
C ASP A 475 15.51 29.53 -4.29
N ASN A 476 16.01 28.41 -3.78
CA ASN A 476 16.79 28.36 -2.53
C ASN A 476 17.65 27.08 -2.43
N SER A 477 17.84 26.33 -3.52
CA SER A 477 18.63 25.10 -3.53
C SER A 477 19.48 24.98 -4.78
N ARG A 478 20.80 24.99 -4.57
CA ARG A 478 21.82 24.96 -5.62
C ARG A 478 21.76 23.69 -6.46
N LYS A 479 21.06 23.72 -7.59
CA LYS A 479 21.32 22.87 -8.77
C LYS A 479 20.77 23.56 -10.01
N HIS A 480 21.56 23.59 -11.08
CA HIS A 480 21.14 24.09 -12.39
C HIS A 480 20.22 23.08 -13.10
N GLU A 481 19.07 22.76 -12.49
CA GLU A 481 17.98 22.15 -13.25
C GLU A 481 17.42 23.23 -14.18
N ARG A 482 17.58 23.02 -15.50
CA ARG A 482 16.98 23.89 -16.50
C ARG A 482 15.46 23.89 -16.26
N ALA A 483 14.90 25.05 -15.96
CA ALA A 483 13.48 25.18 -15.72
C ALA A 483 12.70 24.60 -16.91
N LYS A 484 11.92 23.55 -16.67
CA LYS A 484 11.11 22.85 -17.68
C LYS A 484 9.85 23.65 -17.92
N VAL A 485 9.99 24.67 -18.75
CA VAL A 485 8.96 25.70 -18.96
C VAL A 485 8.82 25.96 -20.46
N ILE A 486 7.58 26.14 -20.90
CA ILE A 486 7.21 26.42 -22.29
C ILE A 486 6.78 27.88 -22.45
N ASP A 487 7.06 28.48 -23.60
CA ASP A 487 6.57 29.82 -23.93
C ASP A 487 5.13 29.72 -24.48
N VAL A 488 4.20 30.38 -23.80
CA VAL A 488 2.77 30.40 -24.12
C VAL A 488 2.26 31.83 -24.36
N THR A 489 3.16 32.76 -24.68
CA THR A 489 2.86 34.17 -24.96
C THR A 489 1.85 34.31 -26.11
N VAL A 490 2.08 33.62 -27.23
CA VAL A 490 1.21 33.70 -28.43
C VAL A 490 -0.18 33.10 -28.18
N PRO A 491 -0.34 31.87 -27.66
CA PRO A 491 -1.65 31.32 -27.28
C PRO A 491 -2.45 32.23 -26.35
N LEU A 492 -1.82 32.78 -25.30
CA LEU A 492 -2.54 33.63 -24.34
C LEU A 492 -2.93 34.98 -24.93
N GLN A 493 -2.09 35.59 -25.77
CA GLN A 493 -2.45 36.85 -26.45
C GLN A 493 -3.64 36.64 -27.40
N CYS A 494 -3.76 35.45 -27.99
CA CYS A 494 -4.90 35.09 -28.85
C CYS A 494 -6.24 35.01 -28.09
N LEU A 495 -6.19 34.75 -26.78
CA LEU A 495 -7.36 34.69 -25.89
C LEU A 495 -7.77 36.06 -25.31
N VAL A 496 -6.97 37.12 -25.53
CA VAL A 496 -7.30 38.49 -25.10
C VAL A 496 -8.49 39.02 -25.90
N LYS A 497 -9.47 39.58 -25.20
CA LYS A 497 -10.63 40.24 -25.81
C LYS A 497 -11.09 41.44 -24.98
N ASP A 498 -11.41 42.55 -25.64
CA ASP A 498 -11.92 43.77 -25.00
C ASP A 498 -10.98 44.24 -23.85
N SER A 499 -9.67 44.18 -24.10
CA SER A 499 -8.57 44.43 -23.16
C SER A 499 -8.60 43.61 -21.86
N LYS A 500 -9.12 42.37 -21.90
CA LYS A 500 -9.20 41.44 -20.77
C LYS A 500 -8.82 40.02 -21.22
N LEU A 501 -8.23 39.26 -20.31
CA LEU A 501 -8.06 37.81 -20.43
C LEU A 501 -8.73 37.13 -19.23
N ILE A 502 -9.43 36.04 -19.52
CA ILE A 502 -10.06 35.16 -18.52
C ILE A 502 -9.67 33.73 -18.89
N LEU A 503 -8.98 33.05 -17.98
CA LEU A 503 -8.77 31.60 -17.99
C LEU A 503 -9.67 30.98 -16.92
N THR A 504 -10.26 29.83 -17.22
CA THR A 504 -11.15 29.12 -16.30
C THR A 504 -10.36 28.18 -15.36
N GLU A 505 -11.08 27.36 -14.58
CA GLU A 505 -10.49 26.44 -13.58
C GLU A 505 -10.08 25.08 -14.19
N ALA A 506 -10.21 24.94 -15.51
CA ALA A 506 -9.71 23.80 -16.25
C ALA A 506 -8.17 23.84 -16.35
N THR A 507 -7.54 22.69 -16.62
CA THR A 507 -6.08 22.61 -16.75
C THR A 507 -5.60 23.44 -17.94
N LYS A 508 -4.57 24.27 -17.73
CA LYS A 508 -4.04 25.19 -18.74
C LYS A 508 -3.29 24.45 -19.83
N SER A 509 -2.77 23.26 -19.54
CA SER A 509 -2.21 22.34 -20.53
C SER A 509 -3.19 21.93 -21.64
N GLY A 510 -4.50 22.06 -21.43
CA GLY A 510 -5.55 21.75 -22.42
C GLY A 510 -6.03 22.93 -23.24
N LEU A 511 -5.33 24.06 -23.21
CA LEU A 511 -5.54 25.18 -24.12
C LEU A 511 -4.77 24.93 -25.43
N PRO A 512 -5.33 25.29 -26.61
CA PRO A 512 -4.60 25.21 -27.87
C PRO A 512 -3.24 25.92 -27.80
N GLY A 513 -2.17 25.24 -28.20
CA GLY A 513 -0.80 25.78 -28.12
C GLY A 513 -0.11 25.62 -26.75
N PHE A 514 -0.77 25.00 -25.77
CA PHE A 514 -0.14 24.51 -24.56
C PHE A 514 0.15 23.00 -24.68
N TYR A 515 1.12 22.53 -23.89
CA TYR A 515 1.30 21.13 -23.54
C TYR A 515 1.90 21.05 -22.13
N ASP A 516 1.94 19.86 -21.53
CA ASP A 516 2.58 19.68 -20.23
C ASP A 516 4.07 19.29 -20.35
N PRO A 517 5.02 20.11 -19.87
CA PRO A 517 6.44 19.75 -19.80
C PRO A 517 6.83 18.92 -18.56
N CYS A 518 5.94 18.76 -17.57
CA CYS A 518 6.24 18.22 -16.23
C CYS A 518 5.14 17.28 -15.69
N VAL A 519 4.85 16.22 -16.45
CA VAL A 519 3.95 15.11 -16.07
C VAL A 519 4.20 14.64 -14.63
N GLY A 520 3.12 14.62 -13.83
CA GLY A 520 3.11 14.25 -12.42
C GLY A 520 3.74 15.26 -11.43
N GLU A 521 4.12 16.47 -11.83
CA GLU A 521 4.64 17.52 -10.94
C GLU A 521 3.73 18.76 -10.88
N GLU A 522 3.91 19.62 -9.86
CA GLU A 522 3.17 20.87 -9.75
C GLU A 522 3.62 21.88 -10.83
N LYS A 523 2.64 22.34 -11.63
CA LYS A 523 2.81 23.28 -12.75
C LYS A 523 2.17 24.62 -12.40
N SER A 524 2.74 25.70 -12.91
CA SER A 524 2.15 27.03 -12.82
C SER A 524 2.40 27.84 -14.09
N LEU A 525 1.59 28.88 -14.27
CA LEU A 525 1.65 29.85 -15.36
C LEU A 525 2.15 31.19 -14.78
N LYS A 526 3.27 31.69 -15.31
CA LYS A 526 3.77 33.04 -15.05
C LYS A 526 3.46 33.93 -16.26
N VAL A 527 2.78 35.05 -16.04
CA VAL A 527 2.42 36.01 -17.11
C VAL A 527 2.96 37.40 -16.78
N LEU A 528 3.69 37.99 -17.73
CA LEU A 528 4.11 39.38 -17.78
C LEU A 528 3.28 40.10 -18.85
N TYR A 529 2.58 41.16 -18.47
CA TYR A 529 1.71 41.90 -19.38
C TYR A 529 1.73 43.41 -19.13
N GLN A 530 1.47 44.17 -20.18
CA GLN A 530 1.28 45.60 -20.13
C GLN A 530 -0.22 45.93 -20.26
N PHE A 531 -0.70 46.87 -19.46
CA PHE A 531 -2.06 47.41 -19.58
C PHE A 531 -2.04 48.92 -19.33
N ARG A 532 -2.58 49.71 -20.28
CA ARG A 532 -2.54 51.19 -20.23
C ARG A 532 -1.13 51.76 -19.99
N GLY A 533 -0.13 51.17 -20.64
CA GLY A 533 1.28 51.54 -20.50
C GLY A 533 2.01 50.96 -19.27
N VAL A 534 1.28 50.43 -18.26
CA VAL A 534 1.87 49.96 -17.00
C VAL A 534 2.14 48.45 -17.02
N MET A 535 3.31 48.05 -16.52
CA MET A 535 3.76 46.66 -16.43
C MET A 535 3.13 45.91 -15.26
N HIS A 536 2.79 44.64 -15.47
CA HIS A 536 2.18 43.76 -14.48
C HIS A 536 2.75 42.33 -14.60
N GLN A 537 2.88 41.64 -13.46
CA GLN A 537 3.29 40.23 -13.36
C GLN A 537 2.32 39.44 -12.47
N VAL A 538 2.02 38.21 -12.87
CA VAL A 538 1.25 37.26 -12.05
C VAL A 538 1.82 35.84 -12.18
N LEU A 539 1.77 35.08 -11.10
CA LEU A 539 1.99 33.63 -11.07
C LEU A 539 0.67 32.98 -10.65
N SER A 540 0.27 31.89 -11.32
CA SER A 540 -0.98 31.19 -11.05
C SER A 540 -0.82 29.68 -11.20
N GLY A 541 -1.40 28.89 -10.30
CA GLY A 541 -1.35 27.41 -10.36
C GLY A 541 -2.12 26.86 -11.57
N ASP A 542 -1.84 25.65 -12.04
CA ASP A 542 -2.46 25.08 -13.27
C ASP A 542 -3.99 25.25 -13.33
N THR A 543 -4.72 24.70 -12.36
CA THR A 543 -6.20 24.73 -12.27
C THR A 543 -6.78 26.02 -11.68
N GLU A 544 -5.96 27.03 -11.36
CA GLU A 544 -6.43 28.28 -10.77
C GLU A 544 -6.95 29.26 -11.83
N SER A 545 -8.20 29.74 -11.68
CA SER A 545 -8.75 30.71 -12.65
C SER A 545 -8.03 32.06 -12.65
N LEU A 546 -7.59 32.49 -13.83
CA LEU A 546 -6.81 33.72 -14.00
C LEU A 546 -7.63 34.79 -14.73
N ARG A 547 -7.86 35.93 -14.08
CA ARG A 547 -8.49 37.11 -14.67
C ARG A 547 -7.54 38.30 -14.62
N ILE A 548 -7.19 38.85 -15.78
CA ILE A 548 -6.32 40.03 -15.92
C ILE A 548 -6.97 41.06 -16.88
N PRO A 549 -6.69 42.37 -16.74
CA PRO A 549 -5.79 43.00 -15.76
C PRO A 549 -6.37 43.09 -14.33
N LYS A 550 -5.50 43.07 -13.32
CA LYS A 550 -5.80 43.42 -11.92
C LYS A 550 -4.72 44.35 -11.37
N GLN A 551 -5.10 45.32 -10.54
CA GLN A 551 -4.15 46.25 -9.89
C GLN A 551 -3.13 45.51 -9.00
N SER A 552 -3.52 44.40 -8.36
CA SER A 552 -2.65 43.58 -7.50
C SER A 552 -1.48 42.92 -8.23
N HIS A 553 -1.46 42.95 -9.56
CA HIS A 553 -0.38 42.39 -10.38
C HIS A 553 0.62 43.46 -10.83
N ARG A 554 0.39 44.74 -10.53
CA ARG A 554 1.24 45.85 -11.00
C ARG A 554 2.67 45.68 -10.49
N ILE A 555 3.63 45.89 -11.38
CA ILE A 555 5.04 46.03 -11.02
C ILE A 555 5.29 47.52 -10.84
N ASP A 556 5.70 47.93 -9.65
CA ASP A 556 6.21 49.29 -9.44
C ASP A 556 7.69 49.36 -9.85
N ALA A 557 8.07 50.46 -10.49
CA ALA A 557 9.34 50.57 -11.23
C ALA A 557 10.57 50.93 -10.36
N ASP A 558 10.42 50.94 -9.02
CA ASP A 558 11.39 51.47 -8.06
C ASP A 558 12.11 50.37 -7.23
N THR A 559 12.37 49.20 -7.82
CA THR A 559 13.20 48.12 -7.22
C THR A 559 14.15 47.47 -8.21
#